data_AF-C6Y2A0-F1
#
_entry.id   AF-C6Y2A0-F1
#
_cell.length_a   1.000
_cell.length_b   1.000
_cell.length_c   1.000
_cell.angle_alpha   90.00
_cell.angle_beta   90.00
_cell.angle_gamma   90.00
#
_symmetry.space_group_name_H-M   'P 1'
#
loop_
_entity.id
_entity.type
_entity.pdbx_description
1 polymer ?
#
loop_
_entity_poly.entity_id
_entity_poly.type
_entity_poly.pdbx_seq_one_letter_code
_entity_poly.pdbx_strand_id
1 'polypeptide(L)'
;MDEKLTESGFTTPDNYFSELGNAIQAKVVTERLKAVAASDGYSVPENYFEQLQASILNKTTKEKKVLRLWRSGLLKYASAACFVILSATGFYFYDILQPHKKTVYRDFATEQLLYDIDEQVIIDHIQANDLQQTKPSPTEVALENYILNNYTQSDIASGL
;
A
#
# COMPACT_ATOMS: atom_id res chain seq x y z
N MET A 1 -28.76 53.24 73.73
CA MET A 1 -27.53 53.73 73.09
C MET A 1 -26.55 52.60 73.33
N ASP A 2 -26.19 51.78 72.34
CA ASP A 2 -25.48 52.19 71.13
C ASP A 2 -25.83 51.28 69.93
N GLU A 3 -26.13 51.93 68.79
CA GLU A 3 -26.37 51.27 67.51
C GLU A 3 -25.01 51.00 66.84
N LYS A 4 -24.56 49.75 66.86
CA LYS A 4 -23.32 49.31 66.21
C LYS A 4 -23.54 49.25 64.70
N LEU A 5 -23.11 50.29 64.00
CA LEU A 5 -23.19 50.40 62.54
C LEU A 5 -22.55 49.19 61.86
N THR A 6 -23.35 48.61 60.97
CA THR A 6 -23.07 47.53 60.01
C THR A 6 -21.67 47.64 59.40
N GLU A 7 -20.90 46.54 59.43
CA GLU A 7 -19.62 46.42 58.73
C GLU A 7 -19.80 46.82 57.26
N SER A 8 -19.19 47.93 56.86
CA SER A 8 -19.16 48.34 55.46
C SER A 8 -18.50 47.21 54.67
N GLY A 9 -19.21 46.61 53.71
CA GLY A 9 -18.73 45.50 52.86
C GLY A 9 -17.56 45.83 51.93
N PHE A 10 -16.75 46.83 52.26
CA PHE A 10 -15.54 47.20 51.58
C PHE A 10 -14.34 46.82 52.45
N THR A 11 -13.69 45.72 52.08
CA THR A 11 -12.40 45.32 52.63
C THR A 11 -11.32 45.60 51.60
N THR A 12 -10.19 46.16 52.04
CA THR A 12 -9.02 46.36 51.18
C THR A 12 -8.12 45.14 51.24
N PRO A 13 -7.42 44.79 50.14
CA PRO A 13 -6.44 43.72 50.14
C PRO A 13 -5.32 43.94 51.16
N ASP A 14 -4.72 42.85 51.61
CA ASP A 14 -3.53 42.89 52.46
C ASP A 14 -2.43 43.74 51.81
N ASN A 15 -1.72 44.53 52.62
CA ASN A 15 -0.65 45.44 52.20
C ASN A 15 -1.03 46.58 51.25
N TYR A 16 -2.32 46.79 50.92
CA TYR A 16 -2.77 47.88 50.03
C TYR A 16 -2.15 49.24 50.40
N PHE A 17 -2.29 49.66 51.65
CA PHE A 17 -1.77 50.96 52.11
C PHE A 17 -0.24 51.00 52.24
N SER A 18 0.40 49.84 52.48
CA SER A 18 1.85 49.72 52.53
C SER A 18 2.49 49.95 51.15
N GLU A 19 1.85 49.44 50.10
CA GLU A 19 2.36 49.53 48.73
C GLU A 19 1.85 50.77 47.97
N LEU A 20 0.73 51.37 48.39
CA LEU A 20 0.08 52.48 47.69
C LEU A 20 1.03 53.67 47.45
N GLY A 21 1.85 54.04 48.43
CA GLY A 21 2.81 55.13 48.30
C GLY A 21 3.84 54.87 47.19
N ASN A 22 4.40 53.66 47.16
CA ASN A 22 5.34 53.23 46.14
C ASN A 22 4.68 53.15 44.75
N ALA A 23 3.44 52.65 44.67
CA ALA A 23 2.68 52.57 43.43
C ALA A 23 2.37 53.96 42.84
N ILE A 24 1.96 54.91 43.68
CA ILE A 24 1.72 56.30 43.27
C ILE A 24 3.02 56.94 42.78
N GLN A 25 4.12 56.78 43.54
CA GLN A 25 5.40 57.36 43.17
C GLN A 25 5.94 56.78 41.86
N ALA A 26 5.84 55.46 41.68
CA ALA A 26 6.20 54.80 40.42
C ALA A 26 5.40 55.37 39.25
N LYS A 27 4.08 55.53 39.40
CA LYS A 27 3.22 56.08 38.36
C LYS A 27 3.58 57.53 38.01
N VAL A 28 3.79 58.39 39.01
CA VAL A 28 4.22 59.79 38.80
C VAL A 28 5.57 59.84 38.06
N VAL A 29 6.51 58.98 38.42
CA VAL A 29 7.80 58.88 37.72
C VAL A 29 7.58 58.46 36.27
N THR A 30 6.79 57.43 35.99
CA THR A 30 6.52 57.00 34.61
C THR A 30 5.84 58.09 33.76
N GLU A 31 4.91 58.85 34.32
CA GLU A 31 4.23 59.95 33.63
C GLU A 31 5.20 61.12 33.33
N ARG A 32 6.08 61.44 34.27
CA ARG A 32 7.14 62.44 34.05
C ARG A 32 8.13 62.00 32.97
N LEU A 33 8.52 60.72 32.95
CA LEU A 33 9.38 60.19 31.90
C LEU A 33 8.69 60.26 30.52
N LYS A 34 7.39 59.93 30.44
CA LYS A 34 6.62 60.07 29.19
C LYS A 34 6.53 61.52 28.71
N ALA A 35 6.42 62.48 29.62
CA ALA A 35 6.39 63.90 29.26
C ALA A 35 7.75 64.43 28.74
N VAL A 36 8.86 63.80 29.12
CA VAL A 36 10.21 64.15 28.66
C VAL A 36 10.62 63.36 27.42
N ALA A 37 10.05 62.17 27.21
CA ALA A 37 10.26 61.39 26.00
C ALA A 37 9.63 62.09 24.80
N ALA A 38 10.44 62.42 23.79
CA ALA A 38 9.99 63.14 22.59
C ALA A 38 9.02 62.32 21.70
N SER A 39 8.96 61.00 21.89
CA SER A 39 8.00 60.12 21.21
C SER A 39 7.78 58.87 22.05
N ASP A 40 6.65 58.20 21.87
CA ASP A 40 6.32 56.91 22.51
C ASP A 40 7.24 55.76 22.07
N GLY A 41 8.25 56.02 21.22
CA GLY A 41 9.19 55.02 20.71
C GLY A 41 8.61 54.11 19.64
N TYR A 42 7.34 54.27 19.29
CA TYR A 42 6.69 53.55 18.19
C TYR A 42 6.70 54.43 16.94
N SER A 43 7.55 54.07 15.99
CA SER A 43 7.51 54.65 14.65
C SER A 43 7.55 53.52 13.64
N VAL A 44 6.82 53.69 12.54
CA VAL A 44 6.93 52.81 11.39
C VAL A 44 8.11 53.25 10.53
N PRO A 45 8.84 52.32 9.90
CA PRO A 45 9.88 52.67 8.94
C PRO A 45 9.34 53.50 7.77
N GLU A 46 10.22 54.29 7.17
CA GLU A 46 9.89 55.04 5.96
C GLU A 46 9.39 54.09 4.85
N ASN A 47 8.33 54.49 4.15
CA ASN A 47 7.70 53.73 3.07
C ASN A 47 7.09 52.36 3.46
N TYR A 48 6.84 52.10 4.75
CA TYR A 48 6.23 50.84 5.20
C TYR A 48 4.90 50.53 4.51
N PHE A 49 4.00 51.51 4.44
CA PHE A 49 2.65 51.30 3.90
C PHE A 49 2.65 51.14 2.38
N GLU A 50 3.53 51.86 1.70
CA GLU A 50 3.78 51.79 0.26
C GLU A 50 4.31 50.41 -0.13
N GLN A 51 5.31 49.91 0.61
CA GLN A 51 5.85 48.56 0.42
C GLN A 51 4.83 47.46 0.76
N LEU A 52 4.04 47.66 1.81
CA LEU A 52 2.97 46.75 2.20
C LEU A 52 1.92 46.65 1.09
N GLN A 53 1.46 47.78 0.57
CA GLN A 53 0.48 47.84 -0.51
C GLN A 53 1.00 47.16 -1.78
N ALA A 54 2.24 47.47 -2.18
CA ALA A 54 2.88 46.83 -3.33
C ALA A 54 3.00 45.30 -3.15
N SER A 55 3.33 44.85 -1.93
CA SER A 55 3.43 43.44 -1.57
C SER A 55 2.09 42.72 -1.62
N ILE A 56 1.02 43.35 -1.14
CA ILE A 56 -0.35 42.82 -1.19
C ILE A 56 -0.78 42.66 -2.64
N LEU A 57 -0.64 43.72 -3.45
CA LEU A 57 -0.98 43.69 -4.88
C LEU A 57 -0.23 42.57 -5.62
N ASN A 58 1.08 42.46 -5.44
CA ASN A 58 1.87 41.41 -6.07
C ASN A 58 1.39 39.98 -5.70
N LYS A 59 0.84 39.80 -4.49
CA LYS A 59 0.32 38.50 -4.05
C LYS A 59 -1.12 38.22 -4.50
N THR A 60 -1.93 39.24 -4.74
CA THR A 60 -3.36 39.08 -5.04
C THR A 60 -3.70 39.24 -6.51
N THR A 61 -2.96 40.06 -7.26
CA THR A 61 -3.23 40.33 -8.68
C THR A 61 -2.47 39.41 -9.63
N LYS A 62 -1.49 38.66 -9.12
CA LYS A 62 -0.78 37.67 -9.92
C LYS A 62 -1.73 36.55 -10.29
N GLU A 63 -2.21 36.58 -11.52
CA GLU A 63 -3.10 35.56 -12.06
C GLU A 63 -2.48 34.17 -11.85
N LYS A 64 -3.05 33.42 -10.91
CA LYS A 64 -2.71 32.01 -10.74
C LYS A 64 -3.16 31.30 -12.01
N LYS A 65 -2.21 30.96 -12.88
CA LYS A 65 -2.48 30.23 -14.12
C LYS A 65 -3.31 28.99 -13.79
N VAL A 66 -4.61 29.04 -14.09
CA VAL A 66 -5.51 27.91 -13.94
C VAL A 66 -5.15 26.88 -14.98
N LEU A 67 -4.26 25.96 -14.60
CA LEU A 67 -3.92 24.82 -15.43
C LEU A 67 -5.15 23.90 -15.45
N ARG A 68 -5.85 23.84 -16.59
CA ARG A 68 -6.86 22.81 -16.84
C ARG A 68 -6.16 21.45 -16.76
N LEU A 69 -6.39 20.74 -15.66
CA LEU A 69 -5.75 19.46 -15.32
C LEU A 69 -6.05 18.37 -16.38
N TRP A 70 -7.21 18.47 -17.04
CA TRP A 70 -7.64 17.58 -18.10
C TRP A 70 -7.44 18.27 -19.46
N ARG A 71 -6.23 18.17 -20.03
CA ARG A 71 -5.96 18.54 -21.43
C ARG A 71 -6.61 17.48 -22.34
N SER A 72 -7.58 17.94 -23.13
CA SER A 72 -8.62 17.19 -23.88
C SER A 72 -8.15 16.21 -24.97
N GLY A 73 -6.85 15.94 -25.09
CA GLY A 73 -6.28 15.00 -26.08
C GLY A 73 -6.08 13.58 -25.55
N LEU A 74 -5.51 13.45 -24.35
CA LEU A 74 -5.01 12.15 -23.85
C LEU A 74 -6.09 11.28 -23.20
N LEU A 75 -7.16 11.90 -22.72
CA LEU A 75 -8.21 11.23 -21.96
C LEU A 75 -9.09 10.33 -22.83
N LYS A 76 -9.09 10.58 -24.14
CA LYS A 76 -9.76 9.72 -25.13
C LYS A 76 -9.09 8.35 -25.22
N TYR A 77 -7.77 8.28 -24.99
CA TYR A 77 -7.00 7.04 -25.06
C TYR A 77 -7.01 6.24 -23.76
N ALA A 78 -7.32 6.88 -22.62
CA ALA A 78 -7.42 6.20 -21.34
C ALA A 78 -8.46 5.07 -21.36
N SER A 79 -9.63 5.33 -21.96
CA SER A 79 -10.68 4.31 -22.11
C SER A 79 -10.23 3.14 -23.00
N ALA A 80 -9.57 3.41 -24.14
CA ALA A 80 -9.05 2.37 -25.03
C ALA A 80 -7.96 1.52 -24.37
N ALA A 81 -7.03 2.14 -23.64
CA ALA A 81 -5.98 1.43 -22.91
C ALA A 81 -6.57 0.51 -21.84
N CYS A 82 -7.61 0.94 -21.12
CA CYS A 82 -8.31 0.10 -20.16
C CYS A 82 -8.93 -1.14 -20.84
N PHE A 83 -9.55 -1.00 -22.02
CA PHE A 83 -10.09 -2.16 -22.74
C PHE A 83 -9.00 -3.12 -23.22
N VAL A 84 -7.84 -2.61 -23.66
CA VAL A 84 -6.69 -3.44 -24.03
C VAL A 84 -6.15 -4.20 -22.81
N ILE A 85 -5.99 -3.52 -21.68
CA ILE A 85 -5.51 -4.12 -20.43
C ILE A 85 -6.51 -5.16 -19.90
N LEU A 86 -7.81 -4.86 -19.90
CA LEU A 86 -8.85 -5.79 -19.46
C LEU A 86 -8.96 -7.01 -20.37
N SER A 87 -8.83 -6.83 -21.68
CA SER A 87 -8.86 -7.95 -22.64
C SER A 87 -7.61 -8.83 -22.51
N ALA A 88 -6.42 -8.22 -22.40
CA ALA A 88 -5.17 -8.95 -22.25
C ALA A 88 -5.08 -9.67 -20.89
N THR A 89 -5.38 -8.96 -19.80
CA THR A 89 -5.42 -9.55 -18.45
C THR A 89 -6.53 -10.60 -18.37
N GLY A 90 -7.69 -10.37 -18.97
CA GLY A 90 -8.80 -11.33 -19.03
C GLY A 90 -8.43 -12.60 -19.78
N PHE A 91 -7.73 -12.51 -20.92
CA PHE A 91 -7.24 -13.68 -21.66
C PHE A 91 -6.17 -14.44 -20.88
N TYR A 92 -5.22 -13.73 -20.28
CA TYR A 92 -4.17 -14.31 -19.44
C TYR A 92 -4.76 -15.02 -18.20
N PHE A 93 -5.77 -14.42 -17.57
CA PHE A 93 -6.46 -15.02 -16.42
C PHE A 93 -7.44 -16.13 -16.83
N TYR A 94 -8.00 -16.09 -18.05
CA TYR A 94 -8.82 -17.17 -18.62
C TYR A 94 -8.01 -18.45 -18.84
N ASP A 95 -6.74 -18.33 -19.25
CA ASP A 95 -5.82 -19.48 -19.32
C ASP A 95 -5.44 -19.98 -17.92
N ILE A 96 -5.20 -19.07 -16.97
CA ILE A 96 -4.79 -19.40 -15.58
C ILE A 96 -5.93 -19.99 -14.73
N LEU A 97 -7.21 -19.65 -14.98
CA LEU A 97 -8.35 -20.20 -14.22
C LEU A 97 -8.92 -21.49 -14.80
N GLN A 98 -8.40 -21.97 -15.94
CA GLN A 98 -8.68 -23.32 -16.43
C GLN A 98 -7.65 -24.27 -15.79
N PRO A 99 -7.94 -24.97 -14.67
CA PRO A 99 -7.15 -26.16 -14.36
C PRO A 99 -7.28 -27.06 -15.60
N HIS A 100 -6.16 -27.47 -16.20
CA HIS A 100 -6.10 -28.30 -17.41
C HIS A 100 -7.18 -29.40 -17.45
N LYS A 101 -8.40 -29.11 -17.94
CA LYS A 101 -9.42 -30.13 -18.26
C LYS A 101 -9.10 -30.88 -19.55
N LYS A 102 -7.84 -30.80 -20.01
CA LYS A 102 -7.34 -31.48 -21.21
C LYS A 102 -6.71 -32.85 -20.89
N THR A 103 -6.57 -33.25 -19.62
CA THR A 103 -6.11 -34.59 -19.23
C THR A 103 -7.29 -35.55 -18.97
N VAL A 104 -8.30 -35.13 -18.19
CA VAL A 104 -9.41 -36.02 -17.76
C VAL A 104 -10.28 -36.52 -18.91
N TYR A 105 -10.58 -35.69 -19.92
CA TYR A 105 -11.35 -36.12 -21.09
C TYR A 105 -10.55 -37.05 -22.03
N ARG A 106 -9.22 -36.93 -22.03
CA ARG A 106 -8.37 -37.86 -22.79
C ARG A 106 -8.29 -39.20 -22.08
N ASP A 107 -8.08 -39.20 -20.76
CA ASP A 107 -8.06 -40.42 -19.95
C ASP A 107 -9.37 -41.21 -20.05
N PHE A 108 -10.54 -40.55 -19.91
CA PHE A 108 -11.82 -41.26 -20.04
C PHE A 108 -12.06 -41.82 -21.44
N ALA A 109 -11.68 -41.07 -22.49
CA ALA A 109 -11.81 -41.54 -23.87
C ALA A 109 -10.85 -42.69 -24.20
N THR A 110 -9.64 -42.68 -23.63
CA THR A 110 -8.71 -43.81 -23.78
C THR A 110 -9.16 -45.02 -22.98
N GLU A 111 -9.68 -44.84 -21.77
CA GLU A 111 -10.24 -45.92 -20.94
C GLU A 111 -11.43 -46.59 -21.64
N GLN A 112 -12.35 -45.79 -22.19
CA GLN A 112 -13.50 -46.33 -22.92
C GLN A 112 -13.09 -47.04 -24.22
N LEU A 113 -12.03 -46.56 -24.89
CA LEU A 113 -11.48 -47.22 -26.07
C LEU A 113 -10.76 -48.52 -25.71
N LEU A 114 -10.07 -48.59 -24.56
CA LEU A 114 -9.44 -49.80 -24.05
C LEU A 114 -10.48 -50.84 -23.61
N TYR A 115 -11.61 -50.41 -23.06
CA TYR A 115 -12.70 -51.30 -22.63
C TYR A 115 -13.41 -51.98 -23.82
N ASP A 116 -13.49 -51.32 -24.97
CA ASP A 116 -14.17 -51.83 -26.16
C ASP A 116 -13.29 -52.77 -27.01
N ILE A 117 -12.05 -53.03 -26.58
CA ILE A 117 -11.15 -53.99 -27.24
C ILE A 117 -11.60 -55.41 -26.85
N ASP A 118 -11.98 -56.20 -27.84
CA ASP A 118 -12.40 -57.59 -27.65
C ASP A 118 -11.25 -58.48 -27.14
N GLU A 119 -11.56 -59.39 -26.21
CA GLU A 119 -10.57 -60.27 -25.56
C GLU A 119 -9.82 -61.14 -26.57
N GLN A 120 -10.48 -61.57 -27.66
CA GLN A 120 -9.83 -62.39 -28.68
C GLN A 120 -8.78 -61.59 -29.46
N VAL A 121 -8.97 -60.28 -29.63
CA VAL A 121 -7.99 -59.39 -30.29
C VAL A 121 -6.78 -59.18 -29.39
N ILE A 122 -6.98 -59.12 -28.08
CA ILE A 122 -5.88 -59.06 -27.09
C ILE A 122 -5.08 -60.36 -27.14
N ILE A 123 -5.75 -61.52 -27.13
CA ILE A 123 -5.10 -62.83 -27.23
C ILE A 123 -4.35 -62.96 -28.55
N ASP A 124 -4.96 -62.57 -29.67
CA ASP A 124 -4.30 -62.60 -30.98
C ASP A 124 -3.09 -61.66 -31.04
N HIS A 125 -3.17 -60.46 -30.45
CA HIS A 125 -2.02 -59.55 -30.37
C HIS A 125 -0.90 -60.09 -29.50
N ILE A 126 -1.24 -60.68 -28.34
CA ILE A 126 -0.25 -61.30 -27.45
C ILE A 126 0.35 -62.52 -28.13
N GLN A 127 -0.44 -63.40 -28.75
CA GLN A 127 0.06 -64.60 -29.42
C GLN A 127 0.88 -64.26 -30.68
N ALA A 128 0.52 -63.20 -31.40
CA ALA A 128 1.30 -62.69 -32.53
C ALA A 128 2.62 -62.02 -32.07
N ASN A 129 2.62 -61.33 -30.93
CA ASN A 129 3.83 -60.69 -30.36
C ASN A 129 4.58 -61.55 -29.33
N ASP A 130 4.08 -62.70 -28.90
CA ASP A 130 4.77 -63.66 -28.02
C ASP A 130 5.89 -64.42 -28.76
N LEU A 131 6.04 -64.16 -30.06
CA LEU A 131 7.25 -64.49 -30.81
C LEU A 131 8.29 -63.34 -30.80
N GLN A 132 7.98 -62.20 -30.19
CA GLN A 132 8.82 -61.00 -30.08
C GLN A 132 8.79 -60.35 -28.68
N GLN A 133 8.56 -61.12 -27.61
CA GLN A 133 9.20 -60.76 -26.36
C GLN A 133 10.70 -60.87 -26.61
N THR A 134 11.39 -59.73 -26.56
CA THR A 134 12.85 -59.63 -26.58
C THR A 134 13.41 -60.74 -25.71
N LYS A 135 13.94 -61.78 -26.35
CA LYS A 135 14.81 -62.77 -25.72
C LYS A 135 15.83 -61.94 -24.93
N PRO A 136 15.78 -61.94 -23.59
CA PRO A 136 16.70 -61.10 -22.83
C PRO A 136 18.10 -61.52 -23.27
N SER A 137 18.89 -60.53 -23.70
CA SER A 137 20.26 -60.78 -24.12
C SER A 137 20.94 -61.57 -23.00
N PRO A 138 21.81 -62.56 -23.28
CA PRO A 138 22.43 -63.37 -22.22
C PRO A 138 23.05 -62.55 -21.08
N THR A 139 23.48 -61.33 -21.40
CA THR A 139 23.97 -60.32 -20.44
C THR A 139 22.91 -59.77 -19.50
N GLU A 140 21.69 -59.57 -19.97
CA GLU A 140 20.57 -59.01 -19.19
C GLU A 140 20.01 -60.04 -18.21
N VAL A 141 19.89 -61.30 -18.64
CA VAL A 141 19.53 -62.42 -17.75
C VAL A 141 20.57 -62.62 -16.65
N ALA A 142 21.86 -62.51 -16.98
CA ALA A 142 22.92 -62.64 -15.99
C ALA A 142 22.92 -61.49 -14.98
N LEU A 143 22.66 -60.27 -15.44
CA LEU A 143 22.55 -59.09 -14.59
C LEU A 143 21.34 -59.19 -13.65
N GLU A 144 20.18 -59.60 -14.16
CA GLU A 144 18.97 -59.79 -13.36
C GLU A 144 19.18 -60.82 -12.25
N ASN A 145 19.77 -61.98 -12.58
CA ASN A 145 20.07 -63.02 -11.59
C ASN A 145 21.11 -62.54 -10.55
N TYR A 146 22.09 -61.72 -10.96
CA TYR A 146 23.04 -61.15 -10.01
C TYR A 146 22.36 -60.20 -9.04
N ILE A 147 21.45 -59.36 -9.52
CA ILE A 147 20.69 -58.41 -8.69
C ILE A 147 19.83 -59.18 -7.68
N LEU A 148 19.09 -60.20 -8.12
CA LEU A 148 18.23 -61.00 -7.26
C LEU A 148 18.99 -61.80 -6.18
N ASN A 149 20.23 -62.20 -6.48
CA ASN A 149 21.04 -62.97 -5.53
C ASN A 149 21.83 -62.10 -4.55
N ASN A 150 22.10 -60.83 -4.86
CA ASN A 150 22.96 -59.97 -4.04
C ASN A 150 22.22 -58.79 -3.40
N TYR A 151 20.99 -58.47 -3.82
CA TYR A 151 20.22 -57.34 -3.30
C TYR A 151 18.80 -57.76 -2.91
N THR A 152 18.32 -57.25 -1.78
CA THR A 152 16.92 -57.43 -1.36
C THR A 152 16.04 -56.32 -1.93
N GLN A 153 14.75 -56.58 -2.16
CA GLN A 153 13.83 -55.57 -2.72
C GLN A 153 13.81 -54.26 -1.90
N SER A 154 14.01 -54.34 -0.59
CA SER A 154 14.09 -53.15 0.28
C SER A 154 15.34 -52.31 0.05
N ASP A 155 16.47 -52.92 -0.30
CA ASP A 155 17.73 -52.17 -0.56
C ASP A 155 17.65 -51.41 -1.89
N ILE A 156 16.96 -52.00 -2.88
CA ILE A 156 16.75 -51.37 -4.19
C ILE A 156 15.81 -50.17 -4.08
N ALA A 157 14.79 -50.24 -3.23
CA ALA A 157 13.82 -49.16 -3.03
C ALA A 157 14.34 -48.02 -2.14
N SER A 158 15.33 -48.29 -1.28
CA SER A 158 15.87 -47.31 -0.33
C SER A 158 17.02 -46.46 -0.89
N GLY A 159 17.47 -46.77 -2.12
CA GLY A 159 18.57 -46.08 -2.81
C GLY A 159 18.13 -45.07 -3.88
N LEU A 160 16.84 -44.74 -3.97
CA LEU A 160 16.29 -43.70 -4.84
C LEU A 160 15.75 -42.51 -4.03
#